data_AF-A0ABD5MU56-F1
#
_entry.id   AF-A0ABD5MU56-F1
#
_cell.length_a   1.000
_cell.length_b   1.000
_cell.length_c   1.000
_cell.angle_alpha   90.00
_cell.angle_beta   90.00
_cell.angle_gamma   90.00
#
_symmetry.space_group_name_H-M   'P 1'
#
loop_
_entity.id
_entity.type
_entity.pdbx_description
1 polymer ?
#
loop_
_entity_poly.entity_id
_entity_poly.type
_entity_poly.pdbx_seq_one_letter_code
_entity_poly.pdbx_strand_id
1 'polypeptide(L)' 'MSEAGNDSVPIWWILVFIVLALGLGAIAVLSVGGSLIDPAMLLPLA' A
#
# COMPACT_ATOMS: atom_id res chain seq x y z
N MET A 1 -34.48 18.18 14.18
CA MET A 1 -33.48 17.10 14.29
C MET A 1 -32.23 17.58 13.58
N SER A 2 -31.11 17.70 14.30
CA SER A 2 -29.81 17.86 13.65
C SER A 2 -29.22 16.46 13.56
N GLU A 3 -29.39 15.80 12.42
CA GLU A 3 -28.67 14.56 12.12
C GLU A 3 -27.17 14.91 12.17
N ALA A 4 -26.48 14.48 13.22
CA ALA A 4 -25.03 14.48 13.23
C ALA A 4 -24.58 13.43 12.20
N GLY A 5 -24.43 13.88 10.95
CA GLY A 5 -23.97 13.06 9.84
C GLY A 5 -22.68 12.37 10.24
N ASN A 6 -22.74 11.03 10.32
CA ASN A 6 -21.58 10.22 10.56
C ASN A 6 -20.73 10.19 9.28
N ASP A 7 -20.06 11.32 8.99
CA ASP A 7 -19.11 11.51 7.87
C ASP A 7 -17.78 10.78 8.12
N SER A 8 -17.85 9.63 8.79
CA SER A 8 -16.68 8.80 9.07
C SER A 8 -16.17 8.21 7.76
N VAL A 9 -14.90 8.49 7.44
CA VAL A 9 -14.22 7.92 6.27
C VAL A 9 -14.32 6.39 6.35
N PRO A 10 -14.90 5.72 5.34
CA PRO A 10 -15.06 4.27 5.36
C PRO A 10 -13.71 3.59 5.49
N ILE A 11 -13.63 2.51 6.28
CA ILE A 11 -12.39 1.72 6.42
C ILE A 11 -11.88 1.23 5.06
N TRP A 12 -12.78 1.03 4.09
CA TRP A 12 -12.43 0.65 2.73
C TRP A 12 -11.57 1.69 2.00
N TRP A 13 -11.74 2.98 2.30
CA TRP A 13 -10.92 4.07 1.75
C TRP A 13 -9.47 3.96 2.20
N ILE A 14 -9.23 3.48 3.43
CA ILE A 14 -7.89 3.21 3.94
C ILE A 14 -7.25 2.06 3.16
N LEU A 15 -7.99 0.99 2.87
CA LEU A 15 -7.49 -0.13 2.05
C LEU A 15 -7.11 0.34 0.64
N VAL A 16 -7.96 1.16 0.01
CA VAL A 16 -7.67 1.76 -1.30
C VAL A 16 -6.42 2.63 -1.23
N PHE A 17 -6.29 3.48 -0.21
CA PHE A 17 -5.12 4.32 -0.03
C PHE A 17 -3.84 3.51 0.11
N ILE A 18 -3.87 2.42 0.90
CA ILE A 18 -2.74 1.51 1.06
C ILE A 18 -2.34 0.89 -0.28
N VAL A 19 -3.30 0.37 -1.05
CA VAL A 19 -3.01 -0.23 -2.37
C VAL A 19 -2.43 0.80 -3.33
N LEU A 20 -2.98 2.01 -3.37
CA LEU A 20 -2.48 3.09 -4.21
C LEU A 20 -1.07 3.54 -3.80
N ALA A 21 -0.82 3.70 -2.50
CA ALA A 21 0.48 4.10 -1.97
C ALA A 21 1.55 3.03 -2.22
N LEU A 22 1.24 1.75 -1.92
CA LEU A 22 2.15 0.64 -2.21
C LEU A 22 2.38 0.47 -3.70
N GLY A 23 1.34 0.63 -4.53
CA GLY A 23 1.45 0.54 -5.99
C GLY A 23 2.34 1.63 -6.57
N LEU A 24 2.12 2.89 -6.19
CA LEU A 24 2.95 4.01 -6.62
C LEU A 24 4.39 3.88 -6.14
N GLY A 25 4.59 3.48 -4.88
CA GLY A 25 5.92 3.21 -4.33
C GLY A 25 6.64 2.09 -5.09
N ALA A 26 5.94 1.00 -5.41
CA ALA A 26 6.49 -0.10 -6.17
C ALA A 26 6.91 0.33 -7.59
N ILE A 27 6.04 1.07 -8.30
CA ILE A 27 6.33 1.60 -9.63
C ILE A 27 7.55 2.53 -9.59
N ALA A 28 7.67 3.39 -8.57
CA ALA A 28 8.79 4.30 -8.43
C ALA A 28 10.12 3.55 -8.26
N VAL A 29 10.17 2.54 -7.37
CA VAL A 29 11.37 1.73 -7.14
C VAL A 29 11.77 0.97 -8.41
N LEU A 30 10.81 0.35 -9.10
CA LEU A 30 11.06 -0.39 -10.35
C LEU A 30 11.54 0.54 -11.47
N SER A 31 11.02 1.76 -11.55
CA SER A 31 11.42 2.75 -12.57
C SER A 31 12.86 3.23 -12.43
N VAL A 32 13.38 3.26 -11.19
CA VAL A 32 14.80 3.59 -10.91
C VAL A 32 15.72 2.37 -11.16
N GLY A 33 15.17 1.20 -11.46
CA GLY A 33 15.91 -0.06 -11.60
C GLY A 33 16.23 -0.74 -10.28
N GLY A 34 15.57 -0.33 -9.19
CA GLY A 34 15.65 -0.99 -7.89
C GLY A 34 14.86 -2.29 -7.85
N SER A 35 15.26 -3.21 -6.97
CA SER A 35 14.51 -4.45 -6.71
C SER A 35 13.71 -4.31 -5.43
N LEU A 36 12.42 -4.64 -5.49
CA LEU A 36 11.56 -4.77 -4.31
C LEU A 36 11.66 -6.17 -3.67
N ILE A 37 12.22 -7.13 -4.42
CA ILE A 37 12.38 -8.51 -4.00
C ILE A 37 13.86 -8.73 -3.75
N ASP A 38 14.20 -8.98 -2.50
CA ASP A 38 15.57 -9.28 -2.13
C ASP A 38 15.81 -10.80 -2.26
N PRO A 39 16.72 -11.27 -3.13
CA PRO A 39 17.04 -12.69 -3.32
C PRO A 39 17.41 -13.42 -2.03
N ALA A 40 17.85 -12.70 -1.00
CA ALA A 40 18.11 -13.26 0.33
C ALA A 40 16.84 -13.57 1.15
N MET A 41 15.72 -12.92 0.86
CA MET A 41 14.46 -13.08 1.62
C MET A 41 13.62 -14.29 1.16
N LEU A 42 13.83 -14.78 -0.08
CA LEU A 42 13.17 -15.97 -0.64
C LEU A 42 13.97 -17.26 -0.53
N LEU A 43 15.16 -17.23 0.06
CA LEU A 43 15.88 -18.44 0.43
C LEU A 43 15.42 -18.87 1.82
N PRO A 44 14.66 -19.98 1.95
CA PRO A 44 14.47 -20.58 3.25
C PRO A 44 15.83 -21.11 3.69
N LEU A 45 16.44 -20.42 4.66
CA LEU A 45 17.62 -20.80 5.46
C LEU A 45 18.36 -22.05 4.93
N ALA A 46 19.27 -21.85 3.97
CA ALA A 46 20.21 -22.87 3.53
C ALA A 46 21.48 -22.83 4.41
#